data_AF-A0A0C9Y5U0-F1
#
_entry.id   AF-A0A0C9Y5U0-F1
#
_cell.length_a   1.000
_cell.length_b   1.000
_cell.length_c   1.000
_cell.angle_alpha   90.00
_cell.angle_beta   90.00
_cell.angle_gamma   90.00
#
_symmetry.space_group_name_H-M   'P 1'
#
loop_
_entity.id
_entity.type
_entity.pdbx_description
1 polymer ?
#
loop_
_entity_poly.entity_id
_entity_poly.type
_entity_poly.pdbx_seq_one_letter_code
_entity_poly.pdbx_strand_id
1 'polypeptide(L)'
;SGVGKSSLINQIFGVETAVDVARDRPGQADIEQEFTSPENDRLILHDSKGFEPADGGNYETVKSFIERRKNMPDIKDQLHAVWYVVPNRPP
;
A
#
# COMPACT_ATOMS: atom_id res chain seq x y z
N SER A 1 2.12 1.74 12.26
CA SER A 1 3.18 2.75 12.06
C SER A 1 2.56 3.99 11.45
N GLY A 2 2.83 5.19 12.00
CA GLY A 2 2.26 6.46 11.54
C GLY A 2 3.13 7.27 10.57
N VAL A 3 3.88 6.63 9.67
CA VAL A 3 4.83 7.31 8.76
C VAL A 3 4.15 8.12 7.64
N GLY A 4 2.81 8.11 7.55
CA GLY A 4 2.04 8.91 6.59
C GLY A 4 1.73 8.24 5.24
N LYS A 5 1.85 6.91 5.11
CA LYS A 5 1.53 6.21 3.85
C LYS A 5 0.09 6.44 3.40
N SER A 6 -0.87 6.27 4.30
CA SER A 6 -2.29 6.48 4.01
C SER A 6 -2.59 7.93 3.65
N SER A 7 -1.98 8.89 4.36
CA SER A 7 -2.09 10.33 4.04
C SER A 7 -1.56 10.66 2.64
N LEU A 8 -0.44 10.04 2.26
CA LEU A 8 0.15 10.20 0.93
C LEU A 8 -0.74 9.61 -0.17
N ILE A 9 -1.31 8.43 0.05
CA ILE A 9 -2.25 7.78 -0.88
C ILE A 9 -3.45 8.69 -1.11
N ASN A 10 -4.04 9.24 -0.04
CA ASN A 10 -5.19 10.14 -0.12
C ASN A 10 -4.88 11.37 -0.97
N GLN A 11 -3.70 11.97 -0.75
CA GLN A 11 -3.29 13.18 -1.46
C GLN A 11 -3.06 12.94 -2.96
N ILE A 12 -2.56 11.77 -3.35
CA ILE A 12 -2.22 11.47 -4.75
C ILE A 12 -3.44 11.07 -5.56
N PHE A 13 -4.39 10.38 -4.93
CA PHE A 13 -5.50 9.77 -5.66
C PHE A 13 -6.76 10.64 -5.64
N GLY A 14 -6.80 11.72 -4.85
CA GLY A 14 -8.00 12.55 -4.65
C GLY A 14 -9.14 11.76 -3.99
N VAL A 15 -8.80 10.63 -3.37
CA VAL A 15 -9.75 9.68 -2.80
C VAL A 15 -10.07 10.11 -1.38
N GLU A 16 -10.83 11.20 -1.25
CA GLU A 16 -11.40 11.60 0.05
C GLU A 16 -12.41 10.56 0.58
N THR A 17 -12.92 9.66 -0.26
CA THR A 17 -14.08 8.82 0.07
C THR A 17 -13.90 7.30 0.03
N ALA A 18 -12.83 6.73 -0.57
CA ALA A 18 -12.63 5.27 -0.58
C ALA A 18 -11.61 4.76 0.46
N VAL A 19 -10.72 5.63 0.96
CA VAL A 19 -9.77 5.26 2.03
C VAL A 19 -10.37 5.46 3.42
N ASP A 20 -11.31 6.40 3.56
CA ASP A 20 -12.02 6.72 4.82
C ASP A 20 -12.91 5.57 5.34
N VAL A 21 -13.42 4.70 4.47
CA VAL A 21 -14.39 3.67 4.88
C VAL A 21 -13.71 2.41 5.41
N ALA A 22 -12.43 2.19 5.11
CA ALA A 22 -11.78 0.95 5.48
C ALA A 22 -10.88 1.05 6.73
N ARG A 23 -9.82 1.88 6.75
CA ARG A 23 -8.70 1.60 7.70
C ARG A 23 -7.85 2.78 8.13
N ASP A 24 -8.42 3.89 8.60
CA ASP A 24 -7.66 4.91 9.36
C ASP A 24 -7.23 4.43 10.78
N ARG A 25 -7.21 3.11 11.01
CA ARG A 25 -6.64 2.50 12.21
C ARG A 25 -5.25 1.96 11.89
N PRO A 26 -4.19 2.54 12.49
CA PRO A 26 -2.84 2.03 12.36
C PRO A 26 -2.78 0.52 12.59
N GLY A 27 -2.16 -0.20 11.65
CA GLY A 27 -1.91 -1.64 11.78
C GLY A 27 -2.99 -2.55 11.19
N GLN A 28 -4.05 -2.01 10.58
CA GLN A 28 -5.05 -2.84 9.89
C GLN A 28 -4.83 -2.98 8.38
N ALA A 29 -3.89 -2.27 7.74
CA ALA A 29 -3.71 -2.35 6.28
C ALA A 29 -3.57 -3.80 5.77
N ASP A 30 -4.23 -4.09 4.65
CA ASP A 30 -4.21 -5.37 3.96
C ASP A 30 -3.69 -5.12 2.54
N ILE A 31 -2.53 -5.71 2.22
CA ILE A 31 -1.85 -5.48 0.94
C ILE A 31 -2.61 -6.06 -0.24
N GLU A 32 -3.50 -7.03 -0.01
CA GLU A 32 -4.35 -7.59 -1.07
C GLU A 32 -5.50 -6.67 -1.45
N GLN A 33 -5.83 -5.69 -0.59
CA GLN A 33 -6.86 -4.70 -0.88
C GLN A 33 -6.39 -3.74 -1.97
N GLU A 34 -7.18 -3.63 -3.03
CA GLU A 34 -6.95 -2.69 -4.13
C GLU A 34 -7.65 -1.36 -3.87
N PHE A 35 -6.92 -0.28 -4.06
CA PHE A 35 -7.45 1.09 -4.10
C PHE A 35 -7.39 1.60 -5.53
N THR A 36 -8.53 2.03 -6.06
CA THR A 36 -8.66 2.59 -7.40
C THR A 36 -9.09 4.06 -7.31
N SER A 37 -8.69 4.88 -8.29
CA SER A 37 -9.17 6.26 -8.41
C SER A 37 -10.27 6.33 -9.46
N PRO A 38 -11.40 7.02 -9.18
CA PRO A 38 -12.38 7.35 -10.21
C PRO A 38 -11.80 8.20 -11.36
N GLU A 39 -10.73 8.96 -11.10
CA GLU A 39 -10.08 9.82 -12.10
C GLU A 39 -9.09 9.08 -12.99
N ASN A 40 -8.61 7.90 -12.55
CA ASN A 40 -7.68 7.07 -13.30
C ASN A 40 -7.86 5.59 -12.95
N ASP A 41 -8.65 4.90 -13.77
CA ASP A 41 -8.97 3.46 -13.64
C ASP A 41 -7.77 2.54 -13.90
N ARG A 42 -6.67 3.08 -14.44
CA ARG A 42 -5.43 2.34 -14.68
C ARG A 42 -4.50 2.31 -13.48
N LEU A 43 -4.82 3.08 -12.44
CA LEU A 43 -4.00 3.20 -11.25
C LEU A 43 -4.61 2.38 -10.11
N ILE A 44 -3.99 1.24 -9.83
CA ILE A 44 -4.31 0.37 -8.70
C ILE A 44 -3.21 0.51 -7.66
N LEU A 45 -3.59 0.81 -6.43
CA LEU A 45 -2.66 0.94 -5.32
C LEU A 45 -2.94 -0.11 -4.24
N HIS A 46 -1.86 -0.60 -3.64
CA HIS A 46 -1.87 -1.57 -2.55
C HIS A 46 -1.11 -0.99 -1.36
N ASP A 47 -1.73 -0.94 -0.17
CA ASP A 47 -1.09 -0.44 1.05
C ASP A 47 -0.64 -1.60 1.95
N SER A 48 0.65 -1.61 2.32
CA SER A 48 1.19 -2.63 3.22
C SER A 48 1.06 -2.23 4.69
N LYS A 49 0.90 -3.24 5.54
CA LYS A 49 1.12 -3.06 6.98
C LYS A 49 2.60 -2.70 7.19
N GLY A 50 2.85 -1.59 7.89
CA GLY A 50 4.22 -1.10 8.10
C GLY A 50 5.10 -2.12 8.84
N PHE A 51 6.41 -2.01 8.68
CA PHE A 51 7.39 -2.91 9.30
C PHE A 51 7.74 -2.38 10.71
N GLU A 52 7.01 -2.81 11.73
CA GLU A 52 7.32 -2.46 13.12
C GLU A 52 8.22 -3.53 13.77
N PRO A 53 9.10 -3.16 14.73
CA PRO A 53 10.10 -4.07 15.32
C PRO A 53 9.55 -5.30 16.08
N ALA A 54 8.23 -5.51 16.14
CA ALA A 54 7.59 -6.66 16.76
C ALA A 54 6.73 -7.49 15.79
N ASP A 55 6.73 -7.15 14.49
CA ASP A 55 5.87 -7.79 13.50
C ASP A 55 6.64 -8.84 12.70
N GLY A 56 6.60 -10.09 13.15
CA GLY A 56 7.36 -11.20 12.57
C GLY A 56 6.88 -11.66 11.19
N GLY A 57 5.70 -11.22 10.73
CA GLY A 57 5.06 -11.73 9.51
C GLY A 57 5.06 -10.76 8.32
N ASN A 58 5.04 -9.45 8.55
CA ASN A 58 4.78 -8.49 7.46
C ASN A 58 5.82 -8.51 6.35
N TYR A 59 7.09 -8.77 6.67
CA TYR A 59 8.14 -8.89 5.65
C TYR A 59 7.83 -10.01 4.65
N GLU A 60 7.49 -11.20 5.14
CA GLU A 60 7.16 -12.32 4.26
C GLU A 60 5.83 -12.11 3.53
N THR A 61 4.86 -11.43 4.15
CA THR A 61 3.62 -11.01 3.46
C THR A 61 3.91 -10.10 2.27
N VAL A 62 4.71 -9.04 2.46
CA VAL A 62 5.05 -8.10 1.38
C VAL A 62 5.90 -8.78 0.31
N LYS A 63 6.86 -9.61 0.70
CA LYS A 63 7.69 -10.37 -0.24
C LYS A 63 6.86 -11.34 -1.08
N SER A 64 5.96 -12.09 -0.45
CA SER A 64 5.06 -13.03 -1.15
C SER A 64 4.13 -12.31 -2.12
N PHE A 65 3.61 -11.15 -1.71
CA PHE A 65 2.80 -10.30 -2.58
C PHE A 65 3.58 -9.83 -3.82
N ILE A 66 4.80 -9.31 -3.64
CA ILE A 66 5.66 -8.85 -4.73
C ILE A 66 5.96 -10.01 -5.70
N GLU A 67 6.39 -11.16 -5.20
CA GLU A 67 6.69 -12.32 -6.04
C GLU A 67 5.44 -12.80 -6.81
N ARG A 68 4.27 -12.83 -6.18
CA ARG A 68 3.04 -13.24 -6.86
C ARG A 68 2.64 -12.25 -7.95
N ARG A 69 2.61 -10.94 -7.64
CA ARG A 69 2.21 -9.90 -8.62
C ARG A 69 3.20 -9.81 -9.77
N LYS A 70 4.51 -9.93 -9.50
CA LYS A 70 5.55 -9.97 -10.54
C LYS A 70 5.32 -11.09 -11.58
N ASN A 71 4.76 -12.22 -11.17
CA ASN A 71 4.56 -13.39 -12.01
C ASN A 71 3.13 -13.50 -12.58
N MET A 72 2.29 -12.46 -12.46
CA MET A 72 0.94 -12.49 -13.03
C MET A 72 0.98 -12.48 -14.57
N PRO A 73 0.10 -13.27 -15.23
CA PRO A 73 0.12 -13.38 -16.69
C PRO A 73 -0.32 -12.09 -17.40
N ASP A 74 -1.28 -11.38 -16.81
CA ASP A 74 -1.83 -10.15 -17.35
C ASP A 74 -1.02 -8.95 -16.84
N ILE A 75 -0.56 -8.08 -17.75
CA ILE A 75 0.25 -6.90 -17.39
C ILE A 75 -0.47 -5.96 -16.41
N LYS A 76 -1.80 -5.83 -16.54
CA LYS A 76 -2.62 -5.03 -15.62
C LYS A 76 -2.55 -5.52 -14.16
N ASP A 77 -2.21 -6.80 -13.97
CA ASP A 77 -2.12 -7.47 -12.68
C ASP A 77 -0.67 -7.57 -12.16
N GLN A 78 0.30 -7.03 -12.90
CA GLN A 78 1.68 -7.00 -12.47
C GLN A 78 1.97 -5.81 -11.56
N LEU A 79 2.93 -6.00 -10.64
CA LEU A 79 3.43 -4.91 -9.83
C LEU A 79 4.38 -4.04 -10.65
N HIS A 80 4.02 -2.79 -10.87
CA HIS A 80 4.78 -1.86 -11.73
C HIS A 80 5.81 -1.03 -10.95
N ALA A 81 5.49 -0.64 -9.71
CA ALA A 81 6.34 0.22 -8.90
C ALA A 81 6.11 -0.03 -7.41
N VAL A 82 7.13 0.26 -6.58
CA VAL A 82 7.06 0.19 -5.13
C VAL A 82 7.44 1.54 -4.54
N TRP A 83 6.56 2.12 -3.74
CA TRP A 83 6.88 3.30 -2.94
C TRP A 83 7.36 2.88 -1.56
N TYR A 84 8.65 3.03 -1.31
CA TYR A 84 9.22 2.81 0.02
C TYR A 84 9.17 4.10 0.85
N VAL A 85 8.33 4.13 1.88
CA VAL A 85 8.19 5.28 2.79
C VAL A 85 9.01 5.05 4.06
N VAL A 86 9.99 5.92 4.30
CA VAL A 86 10.85 5.89 5.48
C VAL A 86 10.53 7.04 6.43
N PRO A 87 10.63 6.85 7.77
CA PRO A 87 10.51 7.96 8.71
C PRO A 87 11.59 9.01 8.43
N ASN A 88 11.21 10.28 8.44
CA ASN A 88 12.18 11.36 8.47
C ASN A 88 12.85 11.38 9.85
N ARG A 89 14.09 10.88 9.93
CA ARG A 89 14.92 11.02 11.13
C ARG A 89 15.87 12.19 10.88
N PRO A 90 15.68 13.34 11.56
CA PRO A 90 16.66 14.41 11.47
C PRO A 90 18.02 13.93 12.00
N PRO A 91 19.12 14.51 11.48
CA PRO A 91 20.48 14.18 11.90
C PRO A 91 20.73 14.45 13.38
#